data_AF-F9Q3B9-F1
#
_entry.id   AF-F9Q3B9-F1
#
_cell.length_a   1.000
_cell.length_b   1.000
_cell.length_c   1.000
_cell.angle_alpha   90.00
_cell.angle_beta   90.00
_cell.angle_gamma   90.00
#
_symmetry.space_group_name_H-M   'P 1'
#
loop_
_entity.id
_entity.type
_entity.pdbx_description
1 polymer ?
#
loop_
_entity_poly.entity_id
_entity_poly.type
_entity_poly.pdbx_seq_one_letter_code
_entity_poly.pdbx_strand_id
1 'polypeptide(L)'
;MKISKVTITIASTLASVILLTGCGTNSANSQTTQSSTSDNQVTMTYDQLRSRENTMSTLWYQKAAETKALYLQGYNVATDRLKELLKTQTDKPYSIVLDLDETVLDNSPYQAQNVKDGTAFTPENWDVWVKKPQPRLYQVPKTFSNLQTKTVSKFTMYLTAR
;
A
#
# COMPACT_ATOMS: atom_id res chain seq x y z
N MET A 1 4.60 21.31 51.99
CA MET A 1 5.54 21.94 51.04
C MET A 1 5.11 21.55 49.63
N LYS A 2 4.55 22.48 48.85
CA LYS A 2 4.02 22.25 47.49
C LYS A 2 5.18 22.28 46.50
N ILE A 3 5.40 21.19 45.76
CA ILE A 3 6.42 21.14 44.71
C ILE A 3 5.74 21.44 43.36
N SER A 4 6.30 22.45 42.69
CA SER A 4 5.76 23.19 41.55
C SER A 4 5.74 22.38 40.25
N LYS A 5 4.60 22.39 39.55
CA LYS A 5 4.34 21.75 38.24
C LYS A 5 4.77 22.61 37.03
N VAL A 6 5.74 23.53 37.19
CA VAL A 6 5.99 24.58 36.19
C VAL A 6 7.16 24.27 35.23
N THR A 7 7.95 23.21 35.47
CA THR A 7 9.22 23.03 34.73
C THR A 7 9.13 22.13 33.48
N ILE A 8 8.00 21.51 33.16
CA ILE A 8 7.91 20.52 32.06
C ILE A 8 7.41 21.14 30.73
N THR A 9 6.95 22.40 30.71
CA THR A 9 6.32 22.99 29.52
C THR A 9 7.30 23.77 28.61
N ILE A 10 8.59 23.89 28.95
CA ILE A 10 9.55 24.72 28.18
C ILE A 10 10.45 23.89 27.25
N ALA A 11 10.44 22.56 27.34
CA ALA A 11 11.29 21.70 26.50
C ALA A 11 10.75 21.44 25.08
N SER A 12 9.49 21.83 24.78
CA SER A 12 8.83 21.53 23.50
C SER A 12 8.92 22.63 22.44
N THR A 13 9.43 23.82 22.77
CA THR A 13 9.46 24.98 21.83
C THR A 13 10.84 25.27 21.24
N LEU A 14 11.90 24.58 21.66
CA LEU A 14 13.27 24.84 21.16
C LEU A 14 13.65 24.00 19.93
N ALA A 15 12.85 22.98 19.56
CA ALA A 15 13.14 22.12 18.41
C ALA A 15 12.67 22.69 17.06
N SER A 16 11.89 23.78 17.05
CA SER A 16 11.26 24.32 15.84
C SER A 16 12.06 25.41 15.12
N VAL A 17 13.22 25.82 15.64
CA VAL A 17 14.00 26.97 15.09
C VAL A 17 15.20 26.53 14.23
N ILE A 18 15.58 25.25 14.22
CA ILE A 18 16.78 24.78 13.51
C ILE A 18 16.52 24.41 12.02
N LEU A 19 15.28 24.46 11.54
CA LEU A 19 14.93 24.04 10.16
C LEU A 19 14.84 25.17 9.11
N LEU A 20 15.30 26.39 9.41
CA LEU A 20 15.13 27.56 8.52
C LEU A 20 16.42 28.19 7.97
N THR A 21 17.57 27.52 8.07
CA THR A 21 18.83 28.01 7.47
C THR A 21 19.40 27.02 6.47
N GLY A 22 19.02 27.19 5.19
CA GLY A 22 19.56 26.37 4.13
C GLY A 22 19.04 26.70 2.73
N CYS A 23 19.26 27.92 2.26
CA CYS A 23 19.42 28.23 0.82
C CYS A 23 20.04 29.63 0.67
N GLY A 24 21.36 29.72 0.74
CA GLY A 24 22.12 30.85 0.23
C GLY A 24 22.56 30.54 -1.20
N THR A 25 22.01 31.25 -2.19
CA THR A 25 22.43 31.16 -3.59
C THR A 25 23.71 31.96 -3.78
N ASN A 26 24.83 31.27 -4.01
CA ASN A 26 26.04 31.90 -4.49
C ASN A 26 25.93 32.12 -6.00
N SER A 27 25.74 33.38 -6.41
CA SER A 27 25.92 33.81 -7.80
C SER A 27 27.41 33.75 -8.16
N ALA A 28 27.83 32.66 -8.78
CA ALA A 28 29.07 32.63 -9.55
C ALA A 28 28.72 32.89 -11.02
N ASN A 29 29.15 34.05 -11.52
CA ASN A 29 29.06 34.41 -12.92
C ASN A 29 30.23 33.81 -13.72
N SER A 30 29.91 33.36 -14.93
CA SER A 30 30.77 33.14 -16.10
C SER A 30 31.63 31.86 -16.15
N GLN A 31 31.20 30.93 -17.00
CA GLN A 31 31.88 30.68 -18.29
C GLN A 31 30.98 29.82 -19.20
N THR A 32 30.49 30.43 -20.28
CA THR A 32 29.91 29.74 -21.44
C THR A 32 31.01 28.91 -22.09
N THR A 33 31.11 27.66 -21.66
CA THR A 33 31.81 26.62 -22.40
C THR A 33 30.75 25.99 -23.30
N GLN A 34 30.90 26.12 -24.63
CA GLN A 34 30.13 25.32 -25.57
C GLN A 34 30.56 23.86 -25.41
N SER A 35 29.98 23.19 -24.40
CA SER A 35 29.93 21.74 -24.35
C SER A 35 28.89 21.31 -25.36
N SER A 36 29.34 20.71 -26.45
CA SER A 36 28.54 19.83 -27.29
C SER A 36 28.18 18.58 -26.48
N THR A 37 27.31 18.73 -25.48
CA THR A 37 26.56 17.62 -24.91
C THR A 37 25.42 17.34 -25.87
N SER A 38 25.52 16.24 -26.63
CA SER A 38 24.32 15.58 -27.16
C SER A 38 23.47 15.26 -25.95
N ASP A 39 22.48 16.11 -25.67
CA ASP A 39 21.54 15.95 -24.57
C ASP A 39 20.79 14.65 -24.88
N ASN A 40 21.24 13.54 -24.28
CA ASN A 40 20.57 12.25 -24.39
C ASN A 40 19.26 12.36 -23.62
N GLN A 41 18.27 13.04 -24.19
CA GLN A 41 16.92 13.04 -23.66
C GLN A 41 16.39 11.61 -23.75
N VAL A 42 16.25 10.98 -22.59
CA VAL A 42 15.54 9.71 -22.46
C VAL A 42 14.06 10.00 -22.63
N THR A 43 13.56 9.84 -23.86
CA THR A 43 12.13 9.89 -24.15
C THR A 43 11.51 8.53 -23.82
N MET A 44 10.61 8.50 -22.84
CA MET A 44 9.82 7.32 -22.51
C MET A 44 8.46 7.37 -23.20
N THR A 45 7.91 6.20 -23.53
CA THR A 45 6.50 6.09 -23.90
C THR A 45 5.60 6.42 -22.71
N TYR A 46 4.31 6.68 -22.98
CA TYR A 46 3.31 6.90 -21.94
C TYR A 46 3.25 5.73 -20.93
N ASP A 47 3.28 4.48 -21.43
CA ASP A 47 3.22 3.30 -20.58
C ASP A 47 4.48 3.14 -19.73
N GLN A 48 5.67 3.45 -20.28
CA GLN A 48 6.91 3.46 -19.52
C GLN A 48 6.91 4.53 -18.42
N LEU A 49 6.38 5.72 -18.70
CA LEU A 49 6.20 6.78 -17.71
C LEU A 49 5.26 6.33 -16.58
N ARG A 50 4.06 5.84 -16.94
CA ARG A 50 3.06 5.32 -16.00
C ARG A 50 3.61 4.18 -15.14
N SER A 51 4.31 3.25 -15.79
CA SER A 51 4.95 2.12 -15.14
C SER A 51 6.00 2.57 -14.12
N ARG A 52 6.87 3.53 -14.49
CA ARG A 52 7.85 4.14 -13.59
C ARG A 52 7.18 4.80 -12.39
N GLU A 53 6.08 5.53 -12.58
CA GLU A 53 5.32 6.19 -11.50
C GLU A 53 4.76 5.19 -10.47
N ASN A 54 4.48 3.95 -10.88
CA ASN A 54 4.00 2.89 -9.98
C ASN A 54 5.11 2.20 -9.17
N THR A 55 6.39 2.55 -9.37
CA THR A 55 7.51 1.87 -8.70
C THR A 55 7.40 1.96 -7.18
N MET A 56 7.17 3.16 -6.65
CA MET A 56 7.16 3.37 -5.20
C MET A 56 5.93 2.76 -4.51
N SER A 57 4.76 2.83 -5.15
CA SER A 57 3.54 2.20 -4.61
C SER A 57 3.68 0.68 -4.58
N THR A 58 4.24 0.08 -5.64
CA THR A 58 4.50 -1.36 -5.72
C THR A 58 5.51 -1.80 -4.66
N LEU A 59 6.60 -1.04 -4.47
CA LEU A 59 7.60 -1.33 -3.44
C LEU A 59 7.03 -1.21 -2.04
N TRP A 60 6.24 -0.17 -1.76
CA TRP A 60 5.55 -0.02 -0.48
C TRP A 60 4.67 -1.24 -0.23
N TYR A 61 3.79 -1.58 -1.17
CA TYR A 61 2.88 -2.71 -1.01
C TYR A 61 3.61 -4.04 -0.76
N GLN A 62 4.70 -4.30 -1.49
CA GLN A 62 5.44 -5.56 -1.37
C GLN A 62 6.36 -5.66 -0.15
N LYS A 63 6.90 -4.54 0.33
CA LYS A 63 8.06 -4.54 1.24
C LYS A 63 7.82 -3.77 2.54
N ALA A 64 6.87 -2.86 2.59
CA ALA A 64 6.62 -2.07 3.78
C ALA A 64 6.01 -2.94 4.88
N ALA A 65 6.51 -2.78 6.10
CA ALA A 65 5.89 -3.40 7.26
C ALA A 65 4.49 -2.82 7.52
N GLU A 66 4.29 -1.56 7.12
CA GLU A 66 3.02 -0.83 7.20
C GLU A 66 1.91 -1.52 6.42
N THR A 67 2.17 -2.00 5.20
CA THR A 67 1.17 -2.72 4.41
C THR A 67 0.68 -3.95 5.17
N LYS A 68 1.60 -4.80 5.65
CA LYS A 68 1.24 -5.96 6.46
C LYS A 68 0.49 -5.58 7.74
N ALA A 69 0.91 -4.52 8.42
CA ALA A 69 0.24 -4.03 9.62
C ALA A 69 -1.20 -3.58 9.33
N LEU A 70 -1.45 -2.93 8.19
CA LEU A 70 -2.78 -2.51 7.75
C LEU A 70 -3.69 -3.69 7.43
N TYR A 71 -3.20 -4.74 6.75
CA TYR A 71 -3.99 -5.97 6.55
C TYR A 71 -4.36 -6.61 7.89
N LEU A 72 -3.39 -6.74 8.81
CA LEU A 72 -3.65 -7.29 10.14
C LEU A 72 -4.66 -6.44 10.91
N GLN A 73 -4.53 -5.11 10.86
CA GLN A 73 -5.46 -4.19 11.50
C GLN A 73 -6.88 -4.35 10.94
N GLY A 74 -7.04 -4.31 9.62
CA GLY A 74 -8.34 -4.44 8.96
C GLY A 74 -9.04 -5.75 9.33
N TYR A 75 -8.32 -6.88 9.23
CA TYR A 75 -8.88 -8.18 9.59
C TYR A 75 -9.13 -8.36 11.09
N ASN A 76 -8.31 -7.76 11.97
CA ASN A 76 -8.57 -7.79 13.41
C ASN A 76 -9.83 -7.01 13.76
N VAL A 77 -10.00 -5.80 13.21
CA VAL A 77 -11.23 -5.01 13.39
C VAL A 77 -12.44 -5.79 12.86
N ALA A 78 -12.34 -6.37 11.68
CA ALA A 78 -13.42 -7.19 11.11
C ALA A 78 -13.74 -8.41 11.97
N THR A 79 -12.72 -9.07 12.53
CA THR A 79 -12.87 -10.20 13.47
C THR A 79 -13.66 -9.78 14.71
N ASP A 80 -13.30 -8.66 15.33
CA ASP A 80 -13.95 -8.22 16.56
C ASP A 80 -15.39 -7.76 16.31
N ARG A 81 -15.65 -7.11 15.17
CA ARG A 81 -17.02 -6.80 14.74
C ARG A 81 -17.85 -8.05 14.48
N LEU A 82 -17.27 -9.06 13.82
CA LEU A 82 -17.95 -10.33 13.59
C LEU A 82 -18.30 -11.01 14.92
N LYS A 83 -17.37 -11.10 15.86
CA LYS A 83 -17.64 -11.67 17.20
C LYS A 83 -18.79 -10.98 17.91
N GLU A 84 -18.87 -9.64 17.82
CA GLU A 84 -19.94 -8.88 18.43
C GLU A 84 -21.29 -9.18 17.79
N LEU A 85 -21.35 -9.16 16.45
CA LEU A 85 -22.57 -9.48 15.70
C LEU A 85 -23.09 -10.88 16.04
N LEU A 86 -22.19 -11.86 16.13
CA LEU A 86 -22.52 -13.25 16.44
C LEU A 86 -23.13 -13.49 17.83
N LYS A 87 -23.13 -12.49 18.74
CA LYS A 87 -23.84 -12.58 20.03
C LYS A 87 -25.35 -12.48 19.87
N THR A 88 -25.83 -11.91 18.77
CA THR A 88 -27.25 -11.75 18.47
C THR A 88 -27.71 -12.83 17.51
N GLN A 89 -28.79 -13.53 17.86
CA GLN A 89 -29.40 -14.52 16.98
C GLN A 89 -30.24 -13.82 15.90
N THR A 90 -30.17 -14.34 14.69
CA THR A 90 -30.91 -13.85 13.52
C THR A 90 -31.65 -14.98 12.84
N ASP A 91 -32.78 -14.67 12.21
CA ASP A 91 -33.58 -15.67 11.46
C ASP A 91 -32.84 -16.19 10.21
N LYS A 92 -31.87 -15.42 9.71
CA LYS A 92 -31.03 -15.77 8.57
C LYS A 92 -29.58 -15.97 9.01
N PRO A 93 -28.83 -16.89 8.39
CA PRO A 93 -27.42 -17.05 8.68
C PRO A 93 -26.59 -15.80 8.33
N TYR A 94 -25.56 -15.53 9.12
CA TYR A 94 -24.57 -14.50 8.82
C TYR A 94 -23.78 -14.83 7.56
N SER A 95 -23.38 -13.79 6.83
CA SER A 95 -22.53 -13.87 5.64
C SER A 95 -21.43 -12.82 5.72
N ILE A 96 -20.26 -13.15 5.16
CA ILE A 96 -19.15 -12.21 4.97
C ILE A 96 -18.94 -12.02 3.47
N VAL A 97 -18.77 -10.76 3.08
CA VAL A 97 -18.42 -10.36 1.72
C VAL A 97 -16.99 -9.82 1.74
N LEU A 98 -16.14 -10.39 0.89
CA LEU A 98 -14.79 -9.91 0.65
C LEU A 98 -14.59 -9.72 -0.84
N ASP A 99 -13.86 -8.67 -1.18
CA ASP A 99 -13.16 -8.58 -2.46
C ASP A 99 -12.00 -9.60 -2.50
N LEU A 100 -11.49 -9.87 -3.69
CA LEU A 100 -10.41 -10.80 -3.96
C LEU A 100 -9.08 -10.10 -4.17
N ASP A 101 -8.99 -9.26 -5.20
CA ASP A 101 -7.74 -8.64 -5.62
C ASP A 101 -7.31 -7.61 -4.58
N GLU A 102 -6.05 -7.70 -4.15
CA GLU A 102 -5.46 -6.89 -3.08
C GLU A 102 -6.26 -6.94 -1.74
N THR A 103 -7.17 -7.90 -1.56
CA THR A 103 -7.89 -8.11 -0.31
C THR A 103 -7.59 -9.49 0.25
N VAL A 104 -7.94 -10.53 -0.51
CA VAL A 104 -7.63 -11.93 -0.16
C VAL A 104 -6.36 -12.39 -0.86
N LEU A 105 -6.21 -12.03 -2.13
CA LEU A 105 -5.09 -12.39 -3.00
C LEU A 105 -4.16 -11.19 -3.14
N ASP A 106 -2.85 -11.44 -3.20
CA ASP A 106 -1.84 -10.44 -3.52
C ASP A 106 -1.37 -10.64 -4.97
N ASN A 107 -1.76 -9.72 -5.85
CA ASN A 107 -1.35 -9.68 -7.25
C ASN A 107 -0.21 -8.69 -7.48
N SER A 108 0.43 -8.14 -6.44
CA SER A 108 1.56 -7.22 -6.61
C SER A 108 2.71 -7.74 -7.48
N PRO A 109 2.97 -9.06 -7.64
CA PRO A 109 3.98 -9.52 -8.60
C PRO A 109 3.62 -9.19 -10.06
N TYR A 110 2.33 -9.13 -10.42
CA TYR A 110 1.88 -8.63 -11.72
C TYR A 110 2.25 -7.17 -11.91
N GLN A 111 1.96 -6.33 -10.92
CA GLN A 111 2.31 -4.91 -10.98
C GLN A 111 3.83 -4.69 -10.99
N ALA A 112 4.60 -5.51 -10.26
CA ALA A 112 6.05 -5.48 -10.29
C ALA A 112 6.61 -5.89 -11.66
N GLN A 113 5.98 -6.83 -12.37
CA GLN A 113 6.36 -7.17 -13.74
C GLN A 113 6.09 -6.00 -14.68
N ASN A 114 4.93 -5.35 -14.58
CA ASN A 114 4.60 -4.16 -15.37
C ASN A 114 5.62 -3.02 -15.13
N VAL A 115 6.04 -2.81 -13.88
CA VAL A 115 7.11 -1.86 -13.51
C VAL A 115 8.43 -2.18 -14.21
N LYS A 116 8.83 -3.46 -14.19
CA LYS A 116 10.11 -3.90 -14.78
C LYS A 116 10.12 -3.81 -16.31
N ASP A 117 9.01 -4.16 -16.94
CA ASP A 117 8.92 -4.25 -18.39
C ASP A 117 8.56 -2.90 -19.04
N GLY A 118 8.23 -1.88 -18.24
CA GLY A 118 7.75 -0.59 -18.75
C GLY A 118 6.37 -0.70 -19.41
N THR A 119 5.57 -1.70 -19.02
CA THR A 119 4.23 -1.96 -19.54
C THR A 119 3.13 -1.49 -18.59
N ALA A 120 1.89 -1.47 -19.08
CA ALA A 120 0.71 -1.13 -18.28
C ALA A 120 -0.26 -2.31 -18.22
N PHE A 121 -1.29 -2.16 -17.39
CA PHE A 121 -2.42 -3.09 -17.36
C PHE A 121 -3.14 -3.12 -18.71
N THR A 122 -3.42 -4.33 -19.20
CA THR A 122 -4.43 -4.58 -20.22
C THR A 122 -5.26 -5.79 -19.82
N PRO A 123 -6.53 -5.90 -20.23
CA PRO A 123 -7.32 -7.09 -19.96
C PRO A 123 -6.65 -8.39 -20.44
N GLU A 124 -5.96 -8.35 -21.59
CA GLU A 124 -5.31 -9.52 -22.18
C GLU A 124 -4.10 -9.98 -21.36
N ASN A 125 -3.26 -9.04 -20.90
CA ASN A 125 -2.08 -9.42 -20.12
C ASN A 125 -2.46 -9.83 -18.68
N TRP A 126 -3.58 -9.31 -18.17
CA TRP A 126 -4.18 -9.76 -16.92
C TRP A 126 -4.74 -11.18 -17.04
N ASP A 127 -5.46 -11.48 -18.13
CA ASP A 127 -5.94 -12.83 -18.41
C ASP A 127 -4.80 -13.84 -18.46
N VAL A 128 -3.67 -13.45 -19.05
CA VAL A 128 -2.46 -14.27 -19.05
C VAL A 128 -1.94 -14.45 -17.62
N TRP A 129 -1.90 -13.39 -16.81
CA TRP A 129 -1.48 -13.45 -15.41
C TRP A 129 -2.34 -14.40 -14.57
N VAL A 130 -3.67 -14.26 -14.62
CA VAL A 130 -4.62 -15.07 -13.84
C VAL A 130 -4.51 -16.56 -14.15
N LYS A 131 -4.15 -16.91 -15.40
CA LYS A 131 -3.96 -18.31 -15.85
C LYS A 131 -2.62 -18.90 -15.45
N LYS A 132 -1.65 -18.11 -14.94
CA LYS A 132 -0.33 -18.64 -14.57
C LYS A 132 -0.45 -19.61 -13.39
N PRO A 133 0.22 -20.78 -13.44
CA PRO A 133 0.31 -21.69 -12.31
C PRO A 133 1.34 -21.15 -11.30
N GLN A 134 1.00 -20.06 -10.60
CA GLN A 134 1.83 -19.52 -9.53
C GLN A 134 1.12 -19.64 -8.18
N PRO A 135 1.87 -19.90 -7.09
CA PRO A 135 1.30 -19.89 -5.76
C PRO A 135 0.70 -18.51 -5.49
N ARG A 136 -0.61 -18.45 -5.32
CA ARG A 136 -1.28 -17.22 -4.91
C ARG A 136 -0.88 -16.87 -3.49
N LEU A 137 -0.42 -15.64 -3.29
CA LEU A 137 -0.13 -15.13 -1.97
C LEU A 137 -1.45 -14.72 -1.32
N TYR A 138 -1.75 -15.32 -0.17
CA TYR A 138 -2.96 -15.07 0.58
C TYR A 138 -2.68 -14.06 1.69
N GLN A 139 -3.46 -12.99 1.74
CA GLN A 139 -3.29 -11.89 2.70
C GLN A 139 -4.13 -12.08 3.96
N VAL A 140 -5.14 -12.95 3.91
CA VAL A 140 -6.08 -13.20 5.02
C VAL A 140 -5.36 -13.89 6.20
N PRO A 141 -5.40 -13.32 7.41
CA PRO A 141 -4.85 -13.97 8.59
C PRO A 141 -5.62 -15.23 8.96
N LYS A 142 -4.90 -16.28 9.40
CA LYS A 142 -5.49 -17.56 9.83
C LYS A 142 -6.59 -17.41 10.89
N THR A 143 -6.44 -16.42 11.78
CA THR A 143 -7.43 -16.12 12.83
C THR A 143 -8.78 -15.74 12.25
N PHE A 144 -8.80 -14.89 11.22
CA PHE A 144 -10.00 -14.50 10.52
C PHE A 144 -10.63 -15.69 9.77
N SER A 145 -9.81 -16.46 9.04
CA SER A 145 -10.27 -17.67 8.33
C SER A 145 -10.88 -18.72 9.26
N ASN A 146 -10.32 -18.91 10.46
CA ASN A 146 -10.82 -19.87 11.44
C ASN A 146 -12.14 -19.43 12.07
N LEU A 147 -12.32 -18.12 12.34
CA LEU A 147 -13.57 -17.61 12.88
C LEU A 147 -14.70 -17.71 11.83
N GLN A 148 -14.36 -17.44 10.58
CA GLN A 148 -15.28 -17.59 9.45
C GLN A 148 -15.79 -19.03 9.30
N THR A 149 -14.89 -20.01 9.22
CA THR A 149 -15.23 -21.42 8.95
C THR A 149 -16.10 -22.06 10.03
N LYS A 150 -16.07 -21.55 11.26
CA LYS A 150 -16.85 -22.10 12.39
C LYS A 150 -18.26 -21.54 12.53
N THR A 151 -18.57 -20.38 11.94
CA THR A 151 -19.77 -19.64 12.33
C THR A 151 -20.53 -18.98 11.18
N VAL A 152 -19.94 -18.92 9.98
CA VAL A 152 -20.55 -18.28 8.80
C VAL A 152 -21.04 -19.36 7.84
N SER A 153 -22.35 -19.39 7.58
CA SER A 153 -22.98 -20.44 6.78
C SER A 153 -22.81 -20.23 5.26
N LYS A 154 -22.60 -18.98 4.83
CA LYS A 154 -22.30 -18.65 3.43
C LYS A 154 -21.19 -17.61 3.33
N PHE A 155 -20.20 -17.92 2.50
CA PHE A 155 -19.21 -16.96 2.06
C PHE A 155 -19.54 -16.53 0.64
N THR A 156 -19.94 -15.27 0.48
CA THR A 156 -20.13 -14.71 -0.85
C THR A 156 -18.90 -13.88 -1.16
N MET A 157 -17.96 -14.52 -1.86
CA MET A 157 -16.80 -13.86 -2.42
C MET A 157 -17.26 -13.16 -3.70
N TYR A 158 -17.22 -11.83 -3.70
CA TYR A 158 -17.49 -11.09 -4.91
C TYR A 158 -16.18 -10.92 -5.66
N LEU A 159 -16.11 -11.49 -6.87
CA LEU A 159 -15.12 -11.10 -7.85
C LEU A 159 -15.50 -9.70 -8.32
N THR A 160 -14.90 -8.65 -7.78
CA THR A 160 -14.82 -7.39 -8.54
C THR A 160 -13.58 -7.46 -9.41
N ALA A 161 -13.61 -8.33 -10.43
CA ALA A 161 -12.71 -8.18 -11.56
C ALA A 161 -13.20 -6.94 -12.33
N ARG A 162 -12.41 -5.87 -12.36
CA ARG A 162 -12.58 -4.83 -13.38
C ARG A 162 -12.03 -5.31 -14.71
#